data_AF-A0A9D7BPR8-F1
#
_entry.id   AF-A0A9D7BPR8-F1
#
_cell.length_a   1.000
_cell.length_b   1.000
_cell.length_c   1.000
_cell.angle_alpha   90.00
_cell.angle_beta   90.00
_cell.angle_gamma   90.00
#
_symmetry.space_group_name_H-M   'P 1'
#
loop_
_entity.id
_entity.type
_entity.pdbx_description
1 polymer ?
#
loop_
_entity_poly.entity_id
_entity_poly.type
_entity_poly.pdbx_seq_one_letter_code
_entity_poly.pdbx_strand_id
1 'polypeptide(L)'
;MSTKIFAVLILLCTYYVSKAQNGLEKIIVEKFYISNANDATVNDIGGILPVGSVTYRVYVDMLPGYKFQSCYGSEIPERLLRIETTTKFFNNEDRGSRFPTFNKTNLKRNTLMLDSWVSVGAGCSGHFGVPKYLDNGEETVENTDGVLLNNDPAAGIPLTQQDGLVPGQPVAVLAAGIEEQLGLFEDNNEATTGVFATLNGLWGAAGGSKAADSMENIVLIGQFTTDGDFSFELNIQIGTPNPGEVEQYVAKNPEGNERTIPSLIYPDVSSATEIENLKKVDFTVYPNPSNYKISFEINDVTSSKNYYKIYDMFGAMVESGKLTVEGDKIYKTVDVSHLPESMYLIQLSLDGLIMSSKFIKS
;
A
#
# COMPACT_ATOMS: atom_id res chain seq x y z
N MET A 1 64.58 -18.14 42.51
CA MET A 1 63.81 -18.98 41.57
C MET A 1 62.50 -18.25 41.30
N SER A 2 62.39 -17.43 40.25
CA SER A 2 62.25 -17.74 38.80
C SER A 2 60.79 -17.51 38.39
N THR A 3 60.41 -16.38 37.79
CA THR A 3 60.38 -16.03 36.34
C THR A 3 59.02 -16.33 35.66
N LYS A 4 58.37 -15.23 35.24
CA LYS A 4 57.41 -14.90 34.15
C LYS A 4 56.95 -15.98 33.12
N ILE A 5 55.88 -15.62 32.35
CA ILE A 5 55.45 -16.03 30.96
C ILE A 5 54.21 -16.97 30.93
N PHE A 6 53.09 -16.79 30.19
CA PHE A 6 52.68 -15.92 29.07
C PHE A 6 51.14 -15.87 28.91
N ALA A 7 50.64 -14.84 28.23
CA ALA A 7 49.25 -14.62 27.81
C ALA A 7 48.85 -15.41 26.54
N VAL A 8 47.58 -15.86 26.43
CA VAL A 8 46.76 -16.00 25.19
C VAL A 8 45.27 -16.07 25.64
N LEU A 9 44.45 -15.02 25.48
CA LEU A 9 43.56 -14.71 24.35
C LEU A 9 42.38 -15.68 24.12
N ILE A 10 41.16 -15.18 24.31
CA ILE A 10 39.88 -15.33 23.57
C ILE A 10 38.88 -14.56 24.46
N LEU A 11 38.75 -13.24 24.40
CA LEU A 11 38.13 -12.45 23.33
C LEU A 11 37.11 -13.26 22.51
N LEU A 12 36.06 -13.76 23.17
CA LEU A 12 34.76 -13.92 22.50
C LEU A 12 34.15 -12.51 22.32
N CYS A 13 34.76 -11.74 21.41
CA CYS A 13 34.02 -10.77 20.64
C CYS A 13 32.94 -11.57 19.92
N THR A 14 31.72 -11.55 20.44
CA THR A 14 30.54 -11.80 19.64
C THR A 14 30.59 -10.74 18.53
N TYR A 15 31.11 -11.16 17.38
CA TYR A 15 30.80 -10.56 16.10
C TYR A 15 29.28 -10.70 15.95
N TYR A 16 28.53 -9.75 16.51
CA TYR A 16 27.29 -9.37 15.88
C TYR A 16 27.74 -8.80 14.53
N VAL A 17 27.72 -9.66 13.51
CA VAL A 17 27.49 -9.14 12.17
C VAL A 17 26.10 -8.54 12.27
N SER A 18 26.03 -7.24 12.57
CA SER A 18 24.81 -6.47 12.37
C SER A 18 24.50 -6.64 10.90
N LYS A 19 23.58 -7.56 10.56
CA LYS A 19 22.88 -7.42 9.30
C LYS A 19 22.26 -6.03 9.36
N ALA A 20 22.53 -5.20 8.37
CA ALA A 20 21.88 -3.90 8.26
C ALA A 20 20.37 -4.15 8.38
N GLN A 21 19.75 -3.67 9.46
CA GLN A 21 18.32 -3.85 9.66
C GLN A 21 17.62 -2.94 8.66
N ASN A 22 16.61 -3.47 7.96
CA ASN A 22 15.86 -2.67 7.01
C ASN A 22 14.90 -1.77 7.77
N GLY A 23 15.31 -0.53 8.05
CA GLY A 23 14.52 0.42 8.82
C GLY A 23 13.16 0.74 8.22
N LEU A 24 13.05 0.70 6.88
CA LEU A 24 11.80 0.80 6.15
C LEU A 24 11.25 -0.61 5.90
N GLU A 25 10.04 -0.89 6.39
CA GLU A 25 9.37 -2.17 6.20
C GLU A 25 8.55 -2.19 4.90
N LYS A 26 7.75 -1.14 4.67
CA LYS A 26 6.97 -0.97 3.43
C LYS A 26 6.43 0.46 3.28
N ILE A 27 5.94 0.77 2.09
CA ILE A 27 5.00 1.87 1.86
C ILE A 27 3.60 1.26 1.85
N ILE A 28 2.70 1.81 2.67
CA ILE A 28 1.30 1.38 2.75
C ILE A 28 0.47 2.35 1.93
N VAL A 29 -0.37 1.83 1.05
CA VAL A 29 -1.38 2.60 0.33
C VAL A 29 -2.76 2.16 0.80
N GLU A 30 -3.45 3.04 1.51
CA GLU A 30 -4.82 2.83 1.98
C GLU A 30 -5.79 3.54 1.04
N LYS A 31 -6.82 2.83 0.55
CA LYS A 31 -8.01 3.48 -0.02
C LYS A 31 -8.83 4.05 1.13
N PHE A 32 -8.57 5.31 1.47
CA PHE A 32 -9.15 5.99 2.62
C PHE A 32 -10.66 6.23 2.47
N TYR A 33 -11.12 6.59 1.27
CA TYR A 33 -12.55 6.80 1.00
C TYR A 33 -12.84 6.68 -0.51
N ILE A 34 -14.09 6.35 -0.85
CA ILE A 34 -14.59 6.37 -2.23
C ILE A 34 -15.82 7.27 -2.25
N SER A 35 -15.80 8.32 -3.05
CA SER A 35 -16.91 9.27 -3.14
C SER A 35 -18.15 8.63 -3.76
N ASN A 36 -19.34 9.01 -3.27
CA ASN A 36 -20.61 8.60 -3.83
C ASN A 36 -21.46 9.81 -4.26
N ALA A 37 -22.66 9.55 -4.77
CA ALA A 37 -23.56 10.61 -5.24
C ALA A 37 -23.96 11.63 -4.15
N ASN A 38 -23.95 11.24 -2.87
CA ASN A 38 -24.27 12.14 -1.78
C ASN A 38 -23.14 13.15 -1.54
N ASP A 39 -21.88 12.75 -1.72
CA ASP A 39 -20.73 13.63 -1.56
C ASP A 39 -20.71 14.76 -2.59
N ALA A 40 -21.26 14.52 -3.78
CA ALA A 40 -21.39 15.54 -4.83
C ALA A 40 -22.41 16.65 -4.50
N THR A 41 -23.22 16.49 -3.44
CA THR A 41 -24.26 17.48 -3.07
C THR A 41 -23.68 18.78 -2.50
N VAL A 42 -22.40 18.78 -2.11
CA VAL A 42 -21.68 19.94 -1.56
C VAL A 42 -20.63 20.51 -2.51
N ASN A 43 -20.66 20.12 -3.80
CA ASN A 43 -19.68 20.55 -4.81
C ASN A 43 -19.65 22.07 -5.01
N ASP A 44 -20.78 22.76 -4.84
CA ASP A 44 -20.89 24.22 -4.97
C ASP A 44 -20.03 24.98 -3.94
N ILE A 45 -19.53 24.30 -2.90
CA ILE A 45 -18.67 24.87 -1.85
C ILE A 45 -17.30 24.17 -1.85
N GLY A 46 -17.28 22.84 -1.85
CA GLY A 46 -16.07 22.05 -1.70
C GLY A 46 -15.26 21.84 -2.99
N GLY A 47 -15.76 22.32 -4.13
CA GLY A 47 -15.21 21.99 -5.44
C GLY A 47 -15.84 20.71 -6.02
N ILE A 48 -15.71 20.54 -7.34
CA ILE A 48 -16.34 19.40 -8.04
C ILE A 48 -15.58 18.11 -7.73
N LEU A 49 -16.16 17.26 -6.87
CA LEU A 49 -15.70 15.89 -6.63
C LEU A 49 -16.49 14.90 -7.49
N PRO A 50 -15.87 14.26 -8.50
CA PRO A 50 -16.54 13.21 -9.26
C PRO A 50 -16.98 12.04 -8.37
N VAL A 51 -18.09 11.39 -8.72
CA VAL A 51 -18.56 10.18 -8.04
C VAL A 51 -17.63 9.02 -8.40
N GLY A 52 -17.22 8.23 -7.41
CA GLY A 52 -16.28 7.13 -7.58
C GLY A 52 -14.81 7.54 -7.48
N SER A 53 -14.51 8.81 -7.22
CA SER A 53 -13.16 9.24 -6.87
C SER A 53 -12.66 8.50 -5.63
N VAL A 54 -11.40 8.08 -5.66
CA VAL A 54 -10.74 7.38 -4.56
C VAL A 54 -9.78 8.34 -3.89
N THR A 55 -9.88 8.45 -2.57
CA THR A 55 -8.87 9.11 -1.73
C THR A 55 -7.88 8.06 -1.25
N TYR A 56 -6.62 8.22 -1.62
CA TYR A 56 -5.51 7.38 -1.17
C TYR A 56 -4.76 8.07 -0.04
N ARG A 57 -4.45 7.35 1.04
CA ARG A 57 -3.45 7.77 2.03
C ARG A 57 -2.21 6.90 1.88
N VAL A 58 -1.04 7.55 1.85
CA VAL A 58 0.25 6.88 1.65
C VAL A 58 1.06 7.01 2.93
N TYR A 59 1.48 5.87 3.50
CA TYR A 59 2.22 5.81 4.75
C TYR A 59 3.58 5.15 4.57
N VAL A 60 4.53 5.56 5.40
CA VAL A 60 5.84 4.95 5.55
C VAL A 60 5.80 4.10 6.82
N ASP A 61 5.92 2.78 6.66
CA ASP A 61 5.96 1.80 7.74
C ASP A 61 7.42 1.50 8.08
N MET A 62 7.83 1.78 9.32
CA MET A 62 9.22 1.71 9.74
C MET A 62 9.34 0.89 11.01
N LEU A 63 10.54 0.33 11.23
CA LEU A 63 10.84 -0.30 12.50
C LEU A 63 10.80 0.71 13.66
N PRO A 64 10.51 0.26 14.90
CA PRO A 64 10.56 1.10 16.09
C PRO A 64 11.86 1.89 16.22
N GLY A 65 11.73 3.18 16.56
CA GLY A 65 12.87 4.08 16.81
C GLY A 65 13.45 4.77 15.57
N TYR A 66 13.08 4.34 14.36
CA TYR A 66 13.38 5.08 13.13
C TYR A 66 12.49 6.31 12.97
N LYS A 67 12.93 7.27 12.15
CA LYS A 67 12.19 8.51 11.88
C LYS A 67 12.10 8.79 10.40
N PHE A 68 10.93 9.17 9.91
CA PHE A 68 10.79 9.63 8.53
C PHE A 68 11.45 11.00 8.38
N GLN A 69 12.37 11.16 7.41
CA GLN A 69 13.06 12.44 7.21
C GLN A 69 12.63 13.13 5.93
N SER A 70 12.52 12.43 4.80
CA SER A 70 12.08 13.05 3.56
C SER A 70 11.61 12.06 2.50
N CYS A 71 10.72 12.53 1.63
CA CYS A 71 10.61 12.08 0.25
C CYS A 71 11.43 13.03 -0.63
N TYR A 72 12.30 12.52 -1.50
CA TYR A 72 13.25 13.37 -2.23
C TYR A 72 13.45 12.94 -3.69
N GLY A 73 13.76 13.93 -4.54
CA GLY A 73 14.34 13.74 -5.85
C GLY A 73 15.81 14.15 -5.87
N SER A 74 16.63 13.52 -6.71
CA SER A 74 18.04 13.88 -6.93
C SER A 74 18.42 13.78 -8.41
N GLU A 75 19.20 14.72 -8.92
CA GLU A 75 19.67 14.71 -10.32
C GLU A 75 20.88 13.79 -10.50
N ILE A 76 21.71 13.66 -9.46
CA ILE A 76 22.97 12.90 -9.52
C ILE A 76 23.18 12.11 -8.21
N PRO A 77 23.11 10.76 -8.26
CA PRO A 77 22.57 9.98 -9.37
C PRO A 77 21.05 10.26 -9.56
N GLU A 78 20.49 9.95 -10.74
CA GLU A 78 19.08 10.29 -11.02
C GLU A 78 18.13 9.48 -10.12
N ARG A 79 17.37 10.19 -9.27
CA ARG A 79 16.34 9.68 -8.38
C ARG A 79 15.08 10.50 -8.61
N LEU A 80 14.22 10.05 -9.53
CA LEU A 80 12.95 10.72 -9.78
C LEU A 80 12.01 10.53 -8.60
N LEU A 81 11.51 11.63 -8.04
CA LEU A 81 10.35 11.62 -7.15
C LEU A 81 9.12 11.95 -7.97
N ARG A 82 8.16 11.04 -8.05
CA ARG A 82 6.96 11.20 -8.86
C ARG A 82 5.72 10.69 -8.15
N ILE A 83 4.64 11.47 -8.20
CA ILE A 83 3.29 11.07 -7.81
C ILE A 83 2.37 11.52 -8.93
N GLU A 84 1.51 10.65 -9.42
CA GLU A 84 0.63 11.00 -10.52
C GLU A 84 -0.73 10.32 -10.52
N THR A 85 -1.62 10.88 -11.32
CA THR A 85 -2.88 10.28 -11.73
C THR A 85 -3.10 10.49 -13.23
N THR A 86 -3.85 9.58 -13.86
CA THR A 86 -4.25 9.71 -15.27
C THR A 86 -5.26 10.83 -15.53
N THR A 87 -5.85 11.41 -14.48
CA THR A 87 -6.75 12.58 -14.56
C THR A 87 -6.15 13.79 -13.83
N LYS A 88 -6.74 14.20 -12.71
CA LYS A 88 -6.31 15.29 -11.83
C LYS A 88 -6.49 14.90 -10.38
N PHE A 89 -5.77 15.60 -9.50
CA PHE A 89 -6.05 15.55 -8.08
C PHE A 89 -7.18 16.49 -7.73
N PHE A 90 -8.09 16.03 -6.88
CA PHE A 90 -9.12 16.86 -6.29
C PHE A 90 -8.53 17.64 -5.12
N ASN A 91 -8.79 18.95 -5.11
CA ASN A 91 -8.47 19.89 -4.04
C ASN A 91 -9.76 20.54 -3.56
N ASN A 92 -9.93 20.66 -2.25
CA ASN A 92 -11.12 21.27 -1.68
C ASN A 92 -11.08 22.79 -1.84
N GLU A 93 -12.09 23.37 -2.48
CA GLU A 93 -12.11 24.81 -2.82
C GLU A 93 -12.48 25.75 -1.67
N ASP A 94 -12.96 25.22 -0.53
CA ASP A 94 -13.26 26.05 0.66
C ASP A 94 -12.01 26.22 1.52
N ARG A 95 -11.29 25.13 1.82
CA ARG A 95 -10.20 25.11 2.81
C ARG A 95 -9.05 24.15 2.48
N GLY A 96 -8.96 23.70 1.23
CA GLY A 96 -7.86 22.85 0.78
C GLY A 96 -6.51 23.53 1.00
N SER A 97 -5.46 22.73 1.16
CA SER A 97 -4.11 23.25 1.30
C SER A 97 -3.10 22.16 1.08
N ARG A 98 -1.95 22.52 0.47
CA ARG A 98 -0.86 21.58 0.17
C ARG A 98 -0.29 20.82 1.37
N PHE A 99 -0.60 21.26 2.58
CA PHE A 99 -0.31 20.58 3.83
C PHE A 99 -1.57 20.53 4.72
N PRO A 100 -1.77 19.49 5.54
CA PRO A 100 -2.97 19.30 6.37
C PRO A 100 -2.98 20.22 7.61
N THR A 101 -3.04 21.53 7.40
CA THR A 101 -2.96 22.57 8.44
C THR A 101 -4.32 22.96 9.01
N PHE A 102 -5.41 22.55 8.37
CA PHE A 102 -6.78 22.69 8.88
C PHE A 102 -6.96 21.90 10.18
N ASN A 103 -7.90 22.30 11.04
CA ASN A 103 -8.19 21.61 12.29
C ASN A 103 -9.39 20.65 12.17
N LYS A 104 -9.62 19.81 13.18
CA LYS A 104 -10.71 18.83 13.21
C LYS A 104 -12.12 19.46 13.09
N THR A 105 -12.30 20.71 13.51
CA THR A 105 -13.57 21.44 13.31
C THR A 105 -13.80 21.77 11.82
N ASN A 106 -12.74 22.14 11.10
CA ASN A 106 -12.84 22.38 9.66
C ASN A 106 -13.22 21.13 8.90
N LEU A 107 -12.68 19.97 9.28
CA LEU A 107 -12.96 18.67 8.66
C LEU A 107 -14.43 18.24 8.74
N LYS A 108 -15.23 18.85 9.63
CA LYS A 108 -16.67 18.60 9.70
C LYS A 108 -17.47 19.21 8.54
N ARG A 109 -16.82 19.95 7.64
CA ARG A 109 -17.47 20.66 6.54
C ARG A 109 -17.17 19.96 5.23
N ASN A 110 -18.19 19.92 4.37
CA ASN A 110 -18.16 19.46 2.99
C ASN A 110 -17.31 18.20 2.80
N THR A 111 -16.56 18.11 1.71
CA THR A 111 -15.64 17.02 1.37
C THR A 111 -14.19 17.31 1.77
N LEU A 112 -13.92 18.26 2.68
CA LEU A 112 -12.55 18.69 3.04
C LEU A 112 -11.64 17.55 3.53
N MET A 113 -12.22 16.52 4.16
CA MET A 113 -11.45 15.32 4.55
C MET A 113 -10.81 14.58 3.36
N LEU A 114 -11.23 14.88 2.13
CA LEU A 114 -10.77 14.27 0.89
C LEU A 114 -9.83 15.18 0.10
N ASP A 115 -9.38 16.29 0.67
CA ASP A 115 -8.38 17.17 0.04
C ASP A 115 -7.07 16.42 -0.27
N SER A 116 -6.34 16.86 -1.30
CA SER A 116 -5.03 16.27 -1.66
C SER A 116 -3.89 17.12 -1.12
N TRP A 117 -2.91 16.49 -0.46
CA TRP A 117 -1.80 17.17 0.21
C TRP A 117 -0.64 16.23 0.53
N VAL A 118 0.53 16.81 0.82
CA VAL A 118 1.68 16.08 1.38
C VAL A 118 1.81 16.31 2.88
N SER A 119 2.39 15.35 3.58
CA SER A 119 2.52 15.37 5.03
C SER A 119 3.79 14.69 5.50
N VAL A 120 4.01 14.77 6.80
CA VAL A 120 5.11 14.14 7.53
C VAL A 120 4.59 13.51 8.83
N GLY A 121 3.32 13.14 8.87
CA GLY A 121 2.65 12.46 9.97
C GLY A 121 1.33 13.09 10.39
N ALA A 122 1.05 14.34 10.00
CA ALA A 122 -0.21 15.00 10.30
C ALA A 122 -1.34 14.49 9.40
N GLY A 123 -2.52 14.29 9.98
CA GLY A 123 -3.79 14.15 9.24
C GLY A 123 -4.60 15.45 9.26
N CYS A 124 -4.41 16.25 10.31
CA CYS A 124 -4.84 17.64 10.44
C CYS A 124 -4.08 18.29 11.60
N SER A 125 -4.29 19.59 11.84
CA SER A 125 -3.70 20.29 12.97
C SER A 125 -4.10 19.64 14.31
N GLY A 126 -3.09 19.30 15.11
CA GLY A 126 -3.24 18.63 16.40
C GLY A 126 -3.55 17.14 16.35
N HIS A 127 -3.49 16.50 15.18
CA HIS A 127 -3.77 15.06 15.04
C HIS A 127 -2.81 14.38 14.07
N PHE A 128 -2.29 13.24 14.48
CA PHE A 128 -1.60 12.33 13.56
C PHE A 128 -2.62 11.71 12.61
N GLY A 129 -2.21 11.51 11.36
CA GLY A 129 -2.93 10.68 10.42
C GLY A 129 -2.42 9.25 10.53
N VAL A 130 -3.31 8.31 10.86
CA VAL A 130 -3.00 6.88 10.99
C VAL A 130 -3.80 6.07 9.98
N PRO A 131 -3.37 4.84 9.61
CA PRO A 131 -4.25 3.90 8.93
C PRO A 131 -5.52 3.67 9.75
N LYS A 132 -6.69 3.52 9.12
CA LYS A 132 -7.95 3.46 9.87
C LYS A 132 -8.01 2.30 10.87
N TYR A 133 -7.40 1.16 10.55
CA TYR A 133 -7.35 0.02 11.48
C TYR A 133 -6.54 0.28 12.78
N LEU A 134 -5.76 1.37 12.84
CA LEU A 134 -5.04 1.83 14.03
C LEU A 134 -5.71 3.00 14.75
N ASP A 135 -6.79 3.55 14.19
CA ASP A 135 -7.65 4.50 14.86
C ASP A 135 -8.60 3.74 15.79
N ASN A 136 -8.75 4.19 17.04
CA ASN A 136 -9.61 3.52 18.02
C ASN A 136 -11.10 3.86 17.85
N GLY A 137 -11.45 4.76 16.92
CA GLY A 137 -12.81 5.18 16.65
C GLY A 137 -13.36 6.15 17.70
N GLU A 138 -12.50 6.73 18.53
CA GLU A 138 -12.89 7.75 19.50
C GLU A 138 -12.86 9.14 18.86
N GLU A 139 -13.87 9.96 19.17
CA GLU A 139 -14.00 11.33 18.66
C GLU A 139 -13.98 11.44 17.13
N THR A 140 -14.40 10.42 16.40
CA THR A 140 -14.48 10.42 14.94
C THR A 140 -15.16 11.69 14.40
N VAL A 141 -14.64 12.26 13.32
CA VAL A 141 -15.20 13.45 12.67
C VAL A 141 -16.62 13.16 12.18
N GLU A 142 -17.59 13.81 12.84
CA GLU A 142 -18.96 13.87 12.35
C GLU A 142 -19.12 15.02 11.35
N ASN A 143 -19.36 14.68 10.09
CA ASN A 143 -19.59 15.65 9.03
C ASN A 143 -20.96 16.36 9.23
N THR A 144 -20.94 17.68 9.30
CA THR A 144 -22.13 18.52 9.58
C THR A 144 -23.00 18.80 8.36
N ASP A 145 -22.50 18.52 7.15
CA ASP A 145 -23.24 18.71 5.90
C ASP A 145 -23.90 17.40 5.43
N GLY A 146 -23.78 16.31 6.19
CA GLY A 146 -24.43 15.02 5.92
C GLY A 146 -23.77 14.22 4.79
N VAL A 147 -22.53 14.54 4.43
CA VAL A 147 -21.70 13.82 3.44
C VAL A 147 -20.62 12.98 4.13
N LEU A 148 -19.78 12.27 3.36
CA LEU A 148 -18.73 11.38 3.86
C LEU A 148 -19.25 10.15 4.63
N LEU A 149 -20.45 9.69 4.27
CA LEU A 149 -21.14 8.56 4.92
C LEU A 149 -21.03 7.25 4.13
N ASN A 150 -20.31 7.23 3.00
CA ASN A 150 -20.19 6.04 2.18
C ASN A 150 -19.45 4.92 2.95
N ASN A 151 -19.99 3.70 2.89
CA ASN A 151 -19.44 2.52 3.54
C ASN A 151 -19.01 1.46 2.51
N ASP A 152 -18.48 1.92 1.38
CA ASP A 152 -17.98 1.04 0.33
C ASP A 152 -16.92 0.08 0.89
N PRO A 153 -17.11 -1.24 0.81
CA PRO A 153 -16.15 -2.21 1.34
C PRO A 153 -14.76 -2.09 0.72
N ALA A 154 -14.62 -1.55 -0.50
CA ALA A 154 -13.33 -1.33 -1.15
C ALA A 154 -12.52 -0.18 -0.51
N ALA A 155 -13.18 0.72 0.24
CA ALA A 155 -12.54 1.71 1.10
C ALA A 155 -12.23 1.17 2.51
N GLY A 156 -12.59 -0.08 2.81
CA GLY A 156 -12.38 -0.66 4.13
C GLY A 156 -13.29 -0.04 5.20
N ILE A 157 -12.70 0.40 6.31
CA ILE A 157 -13.45 0.86 7.48
C ILE A 157 -14.09 2.23 7.19
N PRO A 158 -15.41 2.43 7.42
CA PRO A 158 -16.07 3.70 7.13
C PRO A 158 -15.54 4.86 7.98
N LEU A 159 -15.51 6.06 7.42
CA LEU A 159 -15.09 7.28 8.12
C LEU A 159 -15.98 7.62 9.31
N THR A 160 -17.22 7.11 9.36
CA THR A 160 -18.12 7.26 10.51
C THR A 160 -17.77 6.36 11.70
N GLN A 161 -16.80 5.44 11.53
CA GLN A 161 -16.34 4.53 12.58
C GLN A 161 -14.89 4.83 12.96
N GLN A 162 -14.02 5.01 11.96
CA GLN A 162 -12.60 5.34 12.14
C GLN A 162 -12.21 6.32 11.02
N ASP A 163 -11.88 7.55 11.39
CA ASP A 163 -11.50 8.64 10.48
C ASP A 163 -9.98 8.71 10.23
N GLY A 164 -9.22 7.84 10.89
CA GLY A 164 -7.77 7.80 10.77
C GLY A 164 -7.09 9.02 11.40
N LEU A 165 -7.68 9.62 12.44
CA LEU A 165 -7.11 10.75 13.18
C LEU A 165 -6.95 10.41 14.66
N VAL A 166 -5.70 10.42 15.14
CA VAL A 166 -5.38 10.24 16.56
C VAL A 166 -4.82 11.55 17.13
N PRO A 167 -5.31 12.03 18.29
CA PRO A 167 -4.78 13.24 18.92
C PRO A 167 -3.26 13.20 19.09
N GLY A 168 -2.58 14.30 18.75
CA GLY A 168 -1.13 14.33 18.78
C GLY A 168 -0.53 15.67 18.38
N GLN A 169 0.80 15.72 18.27
CA GLN A 169 1.52 16.93 17.90
C GLN A 169 2.49 16.59 16.76
N PRO A 170 1.98 16.38 15.54
CA PRO A 170 2.83 16.15 14.38
C PRO A 170 3.70 17.38 14.11
N VAL A 171 4.90 17.15 13.58
CA VAL A 171 5.80 18.23 13.18
C VAL A 171 5.37 18.84 11.85
N ALA A 172 5.78 20.08 11.60
CA ALA A 172 5.48 20.77 10.35
C ALA A 172 6.25 20.17 9.17
N VAL A 173 5.64 20.23 7.99
CA VAL A 173 6.28 19.87 6.72
C VAL A 173 7.35 20.91 6.38
N LEU A 174 8.54 20.43 6.06
CA LEU A 174 9.61 21.17 5.42
C LEU A 174 9.62 20.80 3.94
N ALA A 175 9.51 21.77 3.05
CA ALA A 175 9.64 21.58 1.61
C ALA A 175 10.77 22.46 1.06
N ALA A 176 11.47 21.97 0.04
CA ALA A 176 12.50 22.72 -0.66
C ALA A 176 12.61 22.25 -2.11
N GLY A 177 12.65 23.18 -3.06
CA GLY A 177 12.86 22.88 -4.48
C GLY A 177 11.65 22.20 -5.15
N ILE A 178 10.47 22.33 -4.55
CA ILE A 178 9.20 21.76 -5.03
C ILE A 178 8.03 22.73 -4.92
N GLU A 179 8.29 24.02 -4.71
CA GLU A 179 7.27 25.03 -4.41
C GLU A 179 6.24 25.15 -5.54
N GLU A 180 6.70 25.06 -6.79
CA GLU A 180 5.83 25.07 -7.97
C GLU A 180 5.01 23.78 -8.08
N GLN A 181 5.63 22.62 -7.85
CA GLN A 181 4.98 21.31 -7.91
C GLN A 181 3.92 21.16 -6.81
N LEU A 182 4.14 21.75 -5.64
CA LEU A 182 3.15 21.78 -4.55
C LEU A 182 1.91 22.61 -4.89
N GLY A 183 1.97 23.46 -5.93
CA GLY A 183 0.79 24.16 -6.47
C GLY A 183 -0.30 23.21 -6.98
N LEU A 184 0.03 21.93 -7.20
CA LEU A 184 -0.92 20.87 -7.55
C LEU A 184 -1.93 20.53 -6.42
N PHE A 185 -1.60 20.87 -5.17
CA PHE A 185 -2.31 20.44 -3.97
C PHE A 185 -2.89 21.60 -3.16
N GLU A 186 -3.17 22.76 -3.77
CA GLU A 186 -3.67 23.93 -3.05
C GLU A 186 -5.21 23.86 -2.83
N ASP A 187 -5.94 24.95 -3.00
CA ASP A 187 -7.38 25.10 -2.74
C ASP A 187 -8.19 25.28 -4.03
N ASN A 188 -7.72 24.73 -5.15
CA ASN A 188 -8.39 24.85 -6.43
C ASN A 188 -8.11 23.67 -7.36
N ASN A 189 -9.05 23.39 -8.25
CA ASN A 189 -8.99 22.26 -9.20
C ASN A 189 -8.50 22.68 -10.61
N GLU A 190 -7.75 23.79 -10.70
CA GLU A 190 -7.35 24.40 -11.98
C GLU A 190 -6.14 23.73 -12.64
N ALA A 191 -5.44 22.84 -11.92
CA ALA A 191 -4.27 22.13 -12.44
C ALA A 191 -4.61 21.42 -13.77
N THR A 192 -3.77 21.59 -14.78
CA THR A 192 -3.96 20.98 -16.11
C THR A 192 -3.29 19.61 -16.24
N THR A 193 -2.50 19.24 -15.24
CA THR A 193 -1.77 17.96 -15.14
C THR A 193 -2.06 17.31 -13.80
N GLY A 194 -2.12 15.98 -13.77
CA GLY A 194 -2.18 15.17 -12.56
C GLY A 194 -0.79 14.70 -12.11
N VAL A 195 0.30 15.37 -12.48
CA VAL A 195 1.68 14.89 -12.24
C VAL A 195 2.45 15.84 -11.33
N PHE A 196 2.85 15.33 -10.16
CA PHE A 196 3.91 15.89 -9.33
C PHE A 196 5.21 15.16 -9.66
N ALA A 197 6.25 15.88 -10.10
CA ALA A 197 7.55 15.27 -10.38
C ALA A 197 8.72 16.23 -10.11
N THR A 198 9.79 15.72 -9.52
CA THR A 198 11.03 16.48 -9.32
C THR A 198 12.26 15.57 -9.30
N LEU A 199 13.38 16.14 -9.74
CA LEU A 199 14.73 15.58 -9.57
C LEU A 199 15.57 16.41 -8.58
N ASN A 200 15.06 17.53 -8.05
CA ASN A 200 15.89 18.42 -7.25
C ASN A 200 15.06 19.10 -6.17
N GLY A 201 14.39 18.29 -5.36
CA GLY A 201 13.54 18.81 -4.32
C GLY A 201 13.04 17.73 -3.39
N LEU A 202 12.48 18.16 -2.27
CA LEU A 202 12.01 17.27 -1.21
C LEU A 202 10.84 17.87 -0.44
N TRP A 203 10.04 17.00 0.16
CA TRP A 203 9.30 17.33 1.38
C TRP A 203 9.71 16.37 2.50
N GLY A 204 9.68 16.84 3.73
CA GLY A 204 10.22 16.10 4.85
C GLY A 204 10.05 16.79 6.18
N ALA A 205 10.64 16.23 7.24
CA ALA A 205 10.55 16.73 8.60
C ALA A 205 11.92 17.15 9.14
N ALA A 206 12.03 18.39 9.63
CA ALA A 206 13.24 18.85 10.31
C ALA A 206 13.52 17.98 11.54
N GLY A 207 14.65 17.27 11.55
CA GLY A 207 15.01 16.33 12.65
C GLY A 207 14.29 14.97 12.63
N GLY A 208 13.45 14.73 11.61
CA GLY A 208 12.67 13.53 11.40
C GLY A 208 11.36 13.50 12.21
N SER A 209 10.29 13.00 11.59
CA SER A 209 8.99 12.80 12.22
C SER A 209 8.84 11.40 12.79
N LYS A 210 7.88 11.25 13.71
CA LYS A 210 7.53 10.00 14.39
C LYS A 210 6.04 9.73 14.17
N ALA A 211 5.67 8.46 14.20
CA ALA A 211 4.28 8.05 14.21
C ALA A 211 3.58 8.37 15.55
N ALA A 212 2.25 8.22 15.56
CA ALA A 212 1.45 8.29 16.77
C ALA A 212 1.81 7.17 17.77
N ASP A 213 2.01 5.95 17.26
CA ASP A 213 2.45 4.79 18.01
C ASP A 213 3.92 4.49 17.67
N SER A 214 4.78 4.46 18.69
CA SER A 214 6.22 4.25 18.50
C SER A 214 6.63 2.80 18.18
N MET A 215 5.73 1.85 18.41
CA MET A 215 5.94 0.42 18.14
C MET A 215 5.49 0.05 16.74
N GLU A 216 4.34 0.56 16.28
CA GLU A 216 3.93 0.39 14.88
C GLU A 216 4.73 1.32 13.95
N ASN A 217 5.07 2.53 14.41
CA ASN A 217 5.91 3.52 13.72
C ASN A 217 5.53 3.81 12.24
N ILE A 218 4.23 3.87 11.96
CA ILE A 218 3.65 4.20 10.66
C ILE A 218 3.40 5.72 10.54
N VAL A 219 4.03 6.37 9.56
CA VAL A 219 3.94 7.83 9.34
C VAL A 219 3.19 8.13 8.04
N LEU A 220 2.12 8.92 8.11
CA LEU A 220 1.41 9.44 6.93
C LEU A 220 2.25 10.48 6.18
N ILE A 221 2.52 10.25 4.90
CA ILE A 221 3.34 11.15 4.07
C ILE A 221 2.55 11.90 2.99
N GLY A 222 1.29 11.55 2.78
CA GLY A 222 0.41 12.30 1.89
C GLY A 222 -0.97 11.65 1.72
N GLN A 223 -1.90 12.45 1.22
CA GLN A 223 -3.24 12.07 0.84
C GLN A 223 -3.53 12.58 -0.57
N PHE A 224 -4.13 11.76 -1.42
CA PHE A 224 -4.33 12.07 -2.84
C PHE A 224 -5.69 11.57 -3.30
N THR A 225 -6.54 12.46 -3.77
CA THR A 225 -7.89 12.11 -4.25
C THR A 225 -7.98 12.26 -5.75
N THR A 226 -8.46 11.24 -6.45
CA THR A 226 -8.57 11.26 -7.91
C THR A 226 -9.64 10.29 -8.41
N ASP A 227 -10.24 10.58 -9.57
CA ASP A 227 -11.08 9.66 -10.35
C ASP A 227 -10.29 8.88 -11.42
N GLY A 228 -8.98 9.09 -11.50
CA GLY A 228 -8.06 8.38 -12.39
C GLY A 228 -7.29 7.25 -11.71
N ASP A 229 -6.33 6.70 -12.45
CA ASP A 229 -5.41 5.68 -11.94
C ASP A 229 -4.25 6.37 -11.22
N PHE A 230 -4.15 6.17 -9.90
CA PHE A 230 -3.10 6.72 -9.05
C PHE A 230 -1.82 5.88 -9.12
N SER A 231 -0.66 6.52 -9.27
CA SER A 231 0.67 5.88 -9.25
C SER A 231 1.75 6.77 -8.60
N PHE A 232 2.84 6.16 -8.16
CA PHE A 232 4.01 6.89 -7.67
C PHE A 232 5.33 6.13 -7.85
N GLU A 233 6.43 6.89 -7.77
CA GLU A 233 7.80 6.45 -7.58
C GLU A 233 8.41 7.31 -6.46
N LEU A 234 8.68 6.69 -5.30
CA LEU A 234 9.17 7.39 -4.12
C LEU A 234 10.63 7.06 -3.82
N ASN A 235 11.40 8.07 -3.45
CA ASN A 235 12.69 7.89 -2.77
C ASN A 235 12.58 8.47 -1.38
N ILE A 236 12.94 7.69 -0.37
CA ILE A 236 12.72 7.98 1.05
C ILE A 236 14.04 7.99 1.79
N GLN A 237 14.26 9.01 2.61
CA GLN A 237 15.30 9.01 3.63
C GLN A 237 14.67 8.84 5.01
N ILE A 238 15.23 7.94 5.81
CA ILE A 238 14.87 7.75 7.21
C ILE A 238 16.10 7.93 8.11
N GLY A 239 15.89 8.52 9.28
CA GLY A 239 16.88 8.56 10.34
C GLY A 239 16.84 7.28 11.15
N THR A 240 18.01 6.71 11.42
CA THR A 240 18.10 5.51 12.27
C THR A 240 17.96 5.85 13.76
N PRO A 241 17.81 4.85 14.63
CA PRO A 241 17.90 5.06 16.08
C PRO A 241 19.27 5.62 16.53
N ASN A 242 20.32 5.45 15.73
CA ASN A 242 21.63 6.03 16.00
C ASN A 242 21.67 7.50 15.52
N PRO A 243 21.99 8.45 16.40
CA PRO A 243 22.01 9.87 16.04
C PRO A 243 22.96 10.18 14.88
N GLY A 244 22.44 10.85 13.86
CA GLY A 244 23.22 11.28 12.69
C GLY A 244 23.37 10.23 11.58
N GLU A 245 22.96 8.99 11.81
CA GLU A 245 22.95 7.94 10.80
C GLU A 245 21.60 7.93 10.06
N VAL A 246 21.67 7.72 8.75
CA VAL A 246 20.50 7.69 7.85
C VAL A 246 20.51 6.44 6.97
N GLU A 247 19.33 6.05 6.52
CA GLU A 247 19.14 5.06 5.46
C GLU A 247 18.37 5.70 4.30
N GLN A 248 18.78 5.36 3.08
CA GLN A 248 18.19 5.88 1.85
C GLN A 248 17.60 4.73 1.05
N TYR A 249 16.35 4.92 0.64
CA TYR A 249 15.55 3.97 -0.12
C TYR A 249 15.16 4.64 -1.43
N VAL A 250 15.47 4.03 -2.55
CA VAL A 250 15.22 4.58 -3.88
C VAL A 250 14.37 3.63 -4.71
N ALA A 251 13.44 4.20 -5.48
CA ALA A 251 12.50 3.41 -6.28
C ALA A 251 13.21 2.55 -7.33
N LYS A 252 14.31 3.06 -7.91
CA LYS A 252 15.03 2.42 -9.02
C LYS A 252 16.54 2.62 -8.89
N ASN A 253 17.28 1.65 -9.43
CA ASN A 253 18.73 1.71 -9.64
C ASN A 253 19.54 2.17 -8.40
N PRO A 254 19.42 1.50 -7.23
CA PRO A 254 20.17 1.87 -6.04
C PRO A 254 21.68 1.81 -6.27
N GLU A 255 22.40 2.80 -5.76
CA GLU A 255 23.86 2.90 -5.79
C GLU A 255 24.45 2.96 -4.38
N GLY A 256 25.65 2.41 -4.20
CA GLY A 256 26.35 2.45 -2.92
C GLY A 256 25.56 1.77 -1.79
N ASN A 257 25.17 2.55 -0.78
CA ASN A 257 24.43 2.09 0.40
C ASN A 257 22.91 2.30 0.29
N GLU A 258 22.44 2.83 -0.84
CA GLU A 258 21.00 2.94 -1.10
C GLU A 258 20.37 1.55 -1.18
N ARG A 259 19.10 1.48 -0.79
CA ARG A 259 18.30 0.25 -0.79
C ARG A 259 17.08 0.46 -1.68
N THR A 260 16.45 -0.63 -2.10
CA THR A 260 15.17 -0.58 -2.80
C THR A 260 14.24 -1.64 -2.23
N ILE A 261 12.95 -1.33 -2.16
CA ILE A 261 11.88 -2.27 -1.81
C ILE A 261 10.73 -2.08 -2.81
N PRO A 262 9.97 -3.14 -3.16
CA PRO A 262 8.94 -3.06 -4.20
C PRO A 262 7.89 -1.96 -3.98
N SER A 263 7.46 -1.78 -2.73
CA SER A 263 6.44 -0.79 -2.35
C SER A 263 6.84 0.67 -2.59
N LEU A 264 8.08 0.98 -2.97
CA LEU A 264 8.48 2.33 -3.40
C LEU A 264 7.86 2.74 -4.74
N ILE A 265 7.28 1.79 -5.48
CA ILE A 265 6.52 2.02 -6.70
C ILE A 265 5.07 1.57 -6.49
N TYR A 266 4.12 2.39 -6.89
CA TYR A 266 2.68 2.06 -6.85
C TYR A 266 2.00 2.37 -8.20
N PRO A 267 1.02 1.56 -8.65
CA PRO A 267 0.73 0.21 -8.14
C PRO A 267 1.99 -0.65 -8.21
N ASP A 268 2.12 -1.59 -7.28
CA ASP A 268 3.33 -2.39 -7.19
C ASP A 268 3.52 -3.17 -8.50
N VAL A 269 4.41 -2.68 -9.35
CA VAL A 269 4.73 -3.33 -10.63
C VAL A 269 5.53 -4.61 -10.41
N SER A 270 6.00 -4.89 -9.19
CA SER A 270 6.48 -6.23 -8.84
C SER A 270 5.34 -7.25 -8.81
N SER A 271 4.07 -6.84 -8.67
CA SER A 271 2.93 -7.73 -8.93
C SER A 271 2.77 -8.11 -10.42
N ALA A 272 3.45 -7.41 -11.34
CA ALA A 272 3.59 -7.85 -12.74
C ALA A 272 4.82 -8.77 -12.95
N THR A 273 5.66 -8.94 -11.92
CA THR A 273 6.89 -9.77 -11.93
C THR A 273 6.96 -10.79 -10.78
N GLU A 274 5.91 -10.94 -9.97
CA GLU A 274 5.74 -12.01 -8.96
C GLU A 274 5.18 -13.30 -9.60
N ILE A 275 5.77 -13.70 -10.73
CA ILE A 275 5.72 -15.10 -11.19
C ILE A 275 6.87 -15.90 -10.54
N GLU A 276 7.81 -15.27 -9.85
CA GLU A 276 8.94 -15.96 -9.22
C GLU A 276 8.94 -15.80 -7.69
N ASN A 277 8.19 -16.68 -7.01
CA ASN A 277 8.36 -17.15 -5.61
C ASN A 277 7.08 -17.36 -4.81
N LEU A 278 5.93 -17.54 -5.47
CA LEU A 278 5.01 -18.54 -4.94
C LEU A 278 5.76 -19.87 -4.95
N LYS A 279 5.76 -20.60 -3.83
CA LYS A 279 5.86 -22.06 -3.91
C LYS A 279 4.88 -22.44 -5.01
N LYS A 280 5.39 -22.82 -6.17
CA LYS A 280 4.57 -23.31 -7.27
C LYS A 280 3.99 -24.61 -6.75
N VAL A 281 2.81 -24.53 -6.15
CA VAL A 281 2.06 -25.70 -5.74
C VAL A 281 1.50 -26.27 -7.03
N ASP A 282 2.35 -26.98 -7.75
CA ASP A 282 1.92 -27.76 -8.90
C ASP A 282 1.04 -28.90 -8.40
N PHE A 283 -0.16 -29.02 -8.95
CA PHE A 283 -1.03 -30.17 -8.73
C PHE A 283 -1.14 -30.98 -10.02
N THR A 284 -1.27 -32.29 -9.87
CA THR A 284 -1.45 -33.20 -10.99
C THR A 284 -2.90 -33.67 -11.06
N VAL A 285 -3.41 -33.78 -12.28
CA VAL A 285 -4.74 -34.28 -12.56
C VAL A 285 -4.61 -35.70 -13.08
N TYR A 286 -5.31 -36.63 -12.45
CA TYR A 286 -5.25 -38.05 -12.82
C TYR A 286 -6.62 -38.72 -12.78
N PRO A 287 -6.88 -39.74 -13.62
CA PRO A 287 -6.04 -40.12 -14.76
C PRO A 287 -6.05 -39.03 -15.85
N ASN A 288 -4.98 -38.96 -16.63
CA ASN A 288 -4.89 -38.09 -17.80
C ASN A 288 -4.15 -38.85 -18.92
N PRO A 289 -4.81 -39.23 -20.02
CA PRO A 289 -6.20 -38.93 -20.37
C PRO A 289 -7.25 -39.57 -19.45
N SER A 290 -8.47 -39.03 -19.42
CA SER A 290 -9.61 -39.58 -18.67
C SER A 290 -10.86 -39.71 -19.55
N ASN A 291 -11.69 -40.71 -19.26
CA ASN A 291 -12.99 -40.92 -19.92
C ASN A 291 -14.18 -40.47 -19.06
N TYR A 292 -14.07 -40.53 -17.73
CA TYR A 292 -15.22 -40.41 -16.82
C TYR A 292 -15.00 -39.46 -15.65
N LYS A 293 -13.82 -39.48 -15.05
CA LYS A 293 -13.54 -38.70 -13.84
C LYS A 293 -12.09 -38.28 -13.78
N ILE A 294 -11.85 -37.13 -13.18
CA ILE A 294 -10.50 -36.68 -12.84
C ILE A 294 -10.42 -36.43 -11.34
N SER A 295 -9.23 -36.61 -10.80
CA SER A 295 -8.92 -36.37 -9.39
C SER A 295 -7.65 -35.54 -9.27
N PHE A 296 -7.56 -34.77 -8.21
CA PHE A 296 -6.37 -34.00 -7.85
C PHE A 296 -6.25 -33.87 -6.33
N GLU A 297 -5.01 -33.75 -5.86
CA GLU A 297 -4.65 -33.56 -4.45
C GLU A 297 -3.75 -32.33 -4.32
N ILE A 298 -3.99 -31.53 -3.29
CA ILE A 298 -3.14 -30.40 -2.88
C ILE A 298 -2.85 -30.57 -1.39
N ASN A 299 -1.57 -30.48 -1.02
CA ASN A 299 -1.11 -30.57 0.37
C ASN A 299 -0.84 -29.17 0.96
N ASP A 300 -0.73 -29.10 2.28
CA ASP A 300 -0.38 -27.91 3.06
C ASP A 300 -1.34 -26.72 2.85
N VAL A 301 -2.65 -26.99 2.72
CA VAL A 301 -3.67 -25.95 2.47
C VAL A 301 -4.32 -25.49 3.77
N THR A 302 -4.13 -24.21 4.13
CA THR A 302 -4.80 -23.54 5.27
C THR A 302 -5.90 -22.57 4.85
N SER A 303 -6.23 -22.54 3.55
CA SER A 303 -7.10 -21.55 2.92
C SER A 303 -8.59 -21.72 3.23
N SER A 304 -9.32 -20.60 3.32
CA SER A 304 -10.75 -20.58 3.65
C SER A 304 -11.68 -20.39 2.44
N LYS A 305 -11.19 -19.88 1.30
CA LYS A 305 -11.96 -19.69 0.07
C LYS A 305 -11.35 -20.47 -1.09
N ASN A 306 -11.90 -21.65 -1.37
CA ASN A 306 -11.35 -22.56 -2.38
C ASN A 306 -12.40 -23.00 -3.41
N TYR A 307 -12.07 -22.88 -4.69
CA TYR A 307 -12.93 -23.37 -5.80
C TYR A 307 -12.10 -23.88 -6.98
N TYR A 308 -12.73 -24.68 -7.84
CA TYR A 308 -12.20 -25.08 -9.14
C TYR A 308 -13.10 -24.59 -10.27
N LYS A 309 -12.49 -24.39 -11.44
CA LYS A 309 -13.17 -24.11 -12.72
C LYS A 309 -12.54 -24.97 -13.81
N ILE A 310 -13.33 -25.46 -14.74
CA ILE A 310 -12.88 -26.17 -15.94
C ILE A 310 -13.23 -25.31 -17.15
N TYR A 311 -12.25 -25.14 -18.03
CA TYR A 311 -12.37 -24.39 -19.28
C TYR A 311 -12.11 -25.31 -20.47
N ASP A 312 -12.85 -25.10 -21.56
CA ASP A 312 -12.56 -25.71 -22.85
C ASP A 312 -11.36 -25.05 -23.56
N MET A 313 -10.99 -25.57 -24.72
CA MET A 313 -9.85 -25.07 -25.50
C MET A 313 -10.03 -23.65 -26.07
N PHE A 314 -11.25 -23.12 -26.08
CA PHE A 314 -11.56 -21.75 -26.51
C PHE A 314 -11.63 -20.78 -25.31
N GLY A 315 -11.40 -21.28 -24.10
CA GLY A 315 -11.44 -20.49 -22.87
C GLY A 315 -12.84 -20.31 -22.27
N ALA A 316 -13.86 -21.00 -22.77
CA ALA A 316 -15.19 -20.97 -22.19
C ALA A 316 -15.24 -21.86 -20.93
N MET A 317 -15.78 -21.32 -19.84
CA MET A 317 -15.95 -22.08 -18.59
C MET A 317 -17.09 -23.10 -18.76
N VAL A 318 -16.78 -24.39 -18.62
CA VAL A 318 -17.73 -25.50 -18.81
C VAL A 318 -18.20 -26.13 -17.51
N GLU A 319 -17.41 -26.01 -16.43
CA GLU A 319 -17.78 -26.54 -15.11
C GLU A 319 -17.11 -25.71 -13.99
N SER A 320 -17.71 -25.69 -12.79
CA SER A 320 -17.08 -25.14 -11.60
C SER A 320 -17.63 -25.79 -10.32
N GLY A 321 -16.87 -25.72 -9.23
CA GLY A 321 -17.33 -26.20 -7.93
C GLY A 321 -16.46 -25.74 -6.77
N LYS A 322 -16.96 -25.92 -5.55
CA LYS A 322 -16.21 -25.61 -4.33
C LYS A 322 -15.23 -26.73 -3.97
N LEU A 323 -14.13 -26.35 -3.33
CA LEU A 323 -13.17 -27.25 -2.73
C LEU A 323 -13.28 -27.17 -1.21
N THR A 324 -13.23 -28.32 -0.56
CA THR A 324 -13.29 -28.43 0.90
C THR A 324 -11.93 -28.91 1.39
N VAL A 325 -11.43 -28.27 2.44
CA VAL A 325 -10.19 -28.68 3.11
C VAL A 325 -10.52 -29.82 4.07
N GLU A 326 -9.83 -30.94 3.91
CA GLU A 326 -9.88 -32.11 4.78
C GLU A 326 -8.53 -32.22 5.53
N GLY A 327 -8.47 -31.68 6.75
CA GLY A 327 -7.21 -31.57 7.50
C GLY A 327 -6.33 -30.45 6.94
N ASP A 328 -5.15 -30.81 6.43
CA ASP A 328 -4.19 -29.93 5.73
C ASP A 328 -4.19 -30.15 4.21
N LYS A 329 -5.16 -30.89 3.68
CA LYS A 329 -5.22 -31.28 2.26
C LYS A 329 -6.53 -30.91 1.60
N ILE A 330 -6.49 -30.77 0.29
CA ILE A 330 -7.67 -30.84 -0.58
C ILE A 330 -7.53 -32.09 -1.44
N TYR A 331 -8.49 -33.00 -1.35
CA TYR A 331 -8.66 -34.09 -2.31
C TYR A 331 -10.01 -33.91 -3.01
N LYS A 332 -10.02 -33.85 -4.34
CA LYS A 332 -11.25 -33.69 -5.12
C LYS A 332 -11.29 -34.66 -6.28
N THR A 333 -12.46 -35.24 -6.50
CA THR A 333 -12.81 -35.97 -7.73
C THR A 333 -13.97 -35.25 -8.41
N VAL A 334 -13.88 -35.11 -9.74
CA VAL A 334 -14.85 -34.44 -10.61
C VAL A 334 -15.27 -35.41 -11.71
N ASP A 335 -16.58 -35.50 -11.96
CA ASP A 335 -17.14 -36.30 -13.06
C ASP A 335 -17.11 -35.48 -14.35
N VAL A 336 -16.34 -35.94 -15.33
CA VAL A 336 -16.15 -35.30 -16.64
C VAL A 336 -16.76 -36.13 -17.78
N SER A 337 -17.55 -37.16 -17.46
CA SER A 337 -18.17 -38.03 -18.47
C SER A 337 -19.10 -37.30 -19.43
N HIS A 338 -19.67 -36.17 -18.99
CA HIS A 338 -20.57 -35.33 -19.75
C HIS A 338 -19.85 -34.37 -20.72
N LEU A 339 -18.52 -34.23 -20.61
CA LEU A 339 -17.72 -33.35 -21.47
C LEU A 339 -17.38 -34.05 -22.80
N PRO A 340 -17.43 -33.35 -23.95
CA PRO A 340 -16.92 -33.85 -25.22
C PRO A 340 -15.44 -34.26 -25.18
N GLU A 341 -15.02 -35.15 -26.09
CA GLU A 341 -13.61 -35.47 -26.28
C GLU A 341 -12.84 -34.22 -26.74
N SER A 342 -11.96 -33.71 -25.88
CA SER A 342 -11.18 -32.49 -26.14
C SER A 342 -10.08 -32.31 -25.08
N MET A 343 -9.36 -31.21 -25.20
CA MET A 343 -8.42 -30.71 -24.21
C MET A 343 -9.10 -29.68 -23.32
N TYR A 344 -8.90 -29.83 -22.01
CA TYR A 344 -9.47 -28.94 -21.01
C TYR A 344 -8.38 -28.40 -20.08
N LEU A 345 -8.60 -27.20 -19.57
CA LEU A 345 -7.81 -26.60 -18.50
C LEU A 345 -8.65 -26.61 -17.22
N ILE A 346 -8.14 -27.25 -16.16
CA ILE A 346 -8.69 -27.10 -14.82
C ILE A 346 -7.87 -26.07 -14.06
N GLN A 347 -8.56 -25.11 -13.44
CA GLN A 347 -8.00 -24.03 -12.67
C GLN A 347 -8.49 -24.14 -11.23
N LEU A 348 -7.57 -24.12 -10.27
CA LEU A 348 -7.86 -24.06 -8.84
C LEU A 348 -7.57 -22.66 -8.35
N SER A 349 -8.45 -22.13 -7.49
CA SER A 349 -8.24 -20.86 -6.81
C SER A 349 -8.26 -21.09 -5.31
N LEU A 350 -7.14 -20.79 -4.65
CA LEU A 350 -6.96 -20.90 -3.19
C LEU A 350 -6.56 -19.53 -2.65
N ASP A 351 -7.46 -18.86 -1.92
CA ASP A 351 -7.24 -17.52 -1.34
C ASP A 351 -6.59 -16.50 -2.33
N GLY A 352 -7.07 -16.51 -3.59
CA GLY A 352 -6.61 -15.61 -4.65
C GLY A 352 -5.46 -16.17 -5.50
N LEU A 353 -4.75 -17.21 -5.05
CA LEU A 353 -3.75 -17.90 -5.86
C LEU A 353 -4.41 -18.78 -6.90
N ILE A 354 -3.96 -18.64 -8.15
CA ILE A 354 -4.47 -19.39 -9.29
C ILE A 354 -3.44 -20.42 -9.73
N MET A 355 -3.85 -21.68 -9.74
CA MET A 355 -3.05 -22.79 -10.26
C MET A 355 -3.83 -23.45 -11.38
N SER A 356 -3.15 -23.95 -12.41
CA SER A 356 -3.83 -24.62 -13.51
C SER A 356 -3.12 -25.89 -13.94
N SER A 357 -3.90 -26.85 -14.43
CA SER A 357 -3.39 -28.09 -15.00
C SER A 357 -4.26 -28.49 -16.18
N LYS A 358 -3.66 -29.14 -17.18
CA LYS A 358 -4.35 -29.58 -18.38
C LYS A 358 -4.69 -31.07 -18.26
N PHE A 359 -5.88 -31.44 -18.72
CA PHE A 359 -6.22 -32.84 -18.95
C PHE A 359 -6.85 -33.05 -20.33
N ILE A 360 -6.75 -34.28 -20.82
CA ILE A 360 -7.36 -34.74 -22.06
C ILE A 360 -8.57 -35.58 -21.68
N LYS A 361 -9.75 -35.19 -22.17
CA LYS A 361 -10.94 -36.02 -22.19
C LYS A 361 -10.88 -36.90 -23.44
N SER A 362 -10.78 -38.20 -23.24
CA SER A 362 -10.82 -39.22 -24.29
C SER A 362 -12.12 -40.00 -24.25
#